data_AF-A0A1T5P9K5-F1
#
_entry.id   AF-A0A1T5P9K5-F1
#
_cell.length_a   1.000
_cell.length_b   1.000
_cell.length_c   1.000
_cell.angle_alpha   90.00
_cell.angle_beta   90.00
_cell.angle_gamma   90.00
#
_symmetry.space_group_name_H-M   'P 1'
#
loop_
_entity.id
_entity.type
_entity.pdbx_description
1 polymer ?
#
loop_
_entity_poly.entity_id
_entity_poly.type
_entity_poly.pdbx_seq_one_letter_code
_entity_poly.pdbx_strand_id
1 'polypeptide(L)'
;MMRSISYFLAFFIFALSACDSPDLKSIEGNKKLLIGKWHRFSIANGYSEFDIDSQYIVFYNQKVGRFGLPYKIENDSLKYLTNNYAAKITDYGDSVLLEGNDSTKATLYRFKEPHVPFKTIPEAKDSLLFASYIAGFDKRLIREFEKAGIKISDGTEKTDL
;
A
#
# COMPACT_ATOMS: atom_id res chain seq x y z
N MET A 1 -64.07 19.97 -51.47
CA MET A 1 -63.80 19.64 -50.05
C MET A 1 -62.46 18.93 -50.01
N MET A 2 -61.33 19.65 -49.99
CA MET A 2 -60.62 20.22 -48.82
C MET A 2 -60.06 19.18 -47.83
N ARG A 3 -58.70 19.13 -47.82
CA ARG A 3 -57.77 18.93 -46.69
C ARG A 3 -57.76 17.51 -46.06
N SER A 4 -56.65 16.95 -45.58
CA SER A 4 -55.38 17.55 -45.14
C SER A 4 -54.24 16.53 -45.22
N ILE A 5 -53.06 17.04 -45.52
CA ILE A 5 -51.74 16.42 -45.32
C ILE A 5 -51.49 16.23 -43.82
N SER A 6 -50.83 15.15 -43.43
CA SER A 6 -50.01 15.11 -42.21
C SER A 6 -48.84 14.14 -42.40
N TYR A 7 -47.66 14.74 -42.51
CA TYR A 7 -46.35 14.14 -42.38
C TYR A 7 -46.15 13.60 -40.97
N PHE A 8 -45.56 12.41 -40.82
CA PHE A 8 -44.64 12.17 -39.71
C PHE A 8 -43.42 11.38 -40.19
N LEU A 9 -42.37 12.16 -40.41
CA LEU A 9 -40.98 11.75 -40.46
C LEU A 9 -40.60 11.28 -39.05
N ALA A 10 -40.13 10.04 -38.91
CA ALA A 10 -39.40 9.62 -37.72
C ALA A 10 -38.06 9.02 -38.16
N PHE A 11 -37.09 9.92 -38.29
CA PHE A 11 -35.66 9.63 -38.29
C PHE A 11 -35.24 9.45 -36.82
N PHE A 12 -34.79 8.26 -36.43
CA PHE A 12 -33.89 8.05 -35.29
C PHE A 12 -32.93 6.93 -35.71
N ILE A 13 -31.84 7.29 -36.40
CA ILE A 13 -30.51 7.56 -35.82
C ILE A 13 -29.99 6.34 -35.04
N PHE A 14 -29.02 5.67 -35.67
CA PHE A 14 -28.06 4.76 -35.06
C PHE A 14 -27.54 5.34 -33.74
N ALA A 15 -27.95 4.75 -32.62
CA ALA A 15 -27.16 4.78 -31.40
C ALA A 15 -26.42 3.45 -31.34
N LEU A 16 -25.14 3.51 -31.72
CA LEU A 16 -24.13 2.53 -31.32
C LEU A 16 -24.40 2.15 -29.86
N SER A 17 -24.55 0.86 -29.60
CA SER A 17 -24.31 0.32 -28.26
C SER A 17 -22.89 0.71 -27.89
N ALA A 18 -22.74 1.87 -27.25
CA ALA A 18 -21.55 2.22 -26.53
C ALA A 18 -21.31 1.06 -25.58
N CYS A 19 -20.18 0.37 -25.74
CA CYS A 19 -19.62 -0.43 -24.68
C CYS A 19 -19.68 0.43 -23.42
N ASP A 20 -20.45 -0.02 -22.43
CA ASP A 20 -20.29 0.44 -21.06
C ASP A 20 -18.82 0.23 -20.70
N SER A 21 -18.03 1.29 -20.84
CA SER A 21 -16.73 1.35 -20.20
C SER A 21 -17.03 1.33 -18.70
N PRO A 22 -16.42 0.42 -17.93
CA PRO A 22 -16.73 0.31 -16.52
C PRO A 22 -16.51 1.65 -15.84
N ASP A 23 -17.53 2.05 -15.10
CA ASP A 23 -17.65 3.28 -14.34
C ASP A 23 -16.36 3.56 -13.56
N LEU A 24 -15.75 4.71 -13.80
CA LEU A 24 -14.42 5.12 -13.34
C LEU A 24 -14.47 5.50 -11.84
N LYS A 25 -14.83 4.55 -10.98
CA LYS A 25 -15.05 4.74 -9.53
C LYS A 25 -13.84 4.46 -8.65
N SER A 26 -12.64 4.26 -9.20
CA SER A 26 -11.57 3.58 -8.45
C SER A 26 -10.40 4.42 -7.97
N ILE A 27 -10.24 5.69 -8.40
CA ILE A 27 -9.01 6.46 -8.07
C ILE A 27 -8.98 6.87 -6.58
N GLU A 28 -10.08 7.42 -6.05
CA GLU A 28 -10.12 7.88 -4.66
C GLU A 28 -10.32 6.71 -3.67
N GLY A 29 -11.07 5.68 -4.06
CA GLY A 29 -11.28 4.48 -3.25
C GLY A 29 -9.96 3.74 -2.96
N ASN A 30 -9.13 3.53 -3.99
CA ASN A 30 -7.85 2.85 -3.85
C ASN A 30 -6.81 3.67 -3.07
N LYS A 31 -6.90 5.00 -3.13
CA LYS A 31 -6.05 5.85 -2.29
C LYS A 31 -6.43 5.73 -0.82
N LYS A 32 -7.73 5.77 -0.49
CA LYS A 32 -8.21 5.54 0.88
C LYS A 32 -7.88 4.13 1.38
N LEU A 33 -7.85 3.14 0.49
CA LEU A 33 -7.45 1.77 0.80
C LEU A 33 -6.05 1.70 1.41
N LEU A 34 -5.07 2.35 0.77
CA LEU A 34 -3.66 2.25 1.14
C LEU A 34 -3.26 3.15 2.31
N ILE A 35 -4.02 4.19 2.62
CA ILE A 35 -3.70 5.07 3.75
C ILE A 35 -3.69 4.25 5.05
N GLY A 36 -2.64 4.44 5.83
CA GLY A 36 -2.45 3.78 7.11
C GLY A 36 -1.05 3.22 7.29
N LYS A 37 -0.92 2.38 8.32
CA LYS A 37 0.34 1.76 8.71
C LYS A 37 0.35 0.30 8.30
N TRP A 38 1.45 -0.11 7.69
CA TRP A 38 1.59 -1.44 7.12
C TRP A 38 2.95 -2.03 7.45
N HIS A 39 3.04 -3.35 7.39
CA HIS A 39 4.31 -4.04 7.41
C HIS A 39 4.37 -5.13 6.35
N ARG A 40 5.58 -5.56 6.02
CA ARG A 40 5.83 -6.77 5.26
C ARG A 40 6.99 -7.53 5.86
N PHE A 41 6.98 -8.83 5.65
CA PHE A 41 8.10 -9.71 5.94
C PHE A 41 8.37 -10.61 4.75
N SER A 42 9.65 -10.82 4.46
CA SER A 42 10.12 -11.88 3.56
C SER A 42 11.53 -12.27 3.97
N ILE A 43 11.90 -13.54 3.81
CA ILE A 43 13.26 -14.00 4.17
C ILE A 43 14.33 -13.22 3.37
N ALA A 44 14.09 -12.94 2.08
CA ALA A 44 15.03 -12.22 1.23
C ALA A 44 15.24 -10.75 1.66
N ASN A 45 14.15 -10.01 1.88
CA ASN A 45 14.19 -8.55 2.11
C ASN A 45 14.11 -8.16 3.60
N GLY A 46 13.89 -9.12 4.49
CA GLY A 46 13.63 -8.90 5.90
C GLY A 46 12.26 -8.28 6.15
N TYR A 47 12.16 -7.61 7.30
CA TYR A 47 10.97 -6.90 7.74
C TYR A 47 11.06 -5.41 7.39
N SER A 48 9.94 -4.84 6.96
CA SER A 48 9.81 -3.40 6.68
C SER A 48 8.49 -2.88 7.18
N GLU A 49 8.48 -1.61 7.61
CA GLU A 49 7.28 -0.88 8.02
C GLU A 49 7.04 0.30 7.08
N PHE A 50 5.77 0.61 6.86
CA PHE A 50 5.31 1.68 6.00
C PHE A 50 4.28 2.53 6.72
N ASP A 51 4.40 3.84 6.55
CA ASP A 51 3.44 4.86 6.94
C ASP A 51 3.00 5.56 5.65
N ILE A 52 1.76 5.31 5.24
CA ILE A 52 1.21 5.78 3.97
C ILE A 52 0.15 6.82 4.28
N ASP A 53 0.37 8.04 3.80
CA ASP A 53 -0.61 9.12 3.87
C ASP A 53 -1.13 9.48 2.46
N SER A 54 -1.76 10.63 2.31
CA SER A 54 -2.33 11.05 1.02
C SER A 54 -1.30 11.52 -0.02
N GLN A 55 -0.03 11.65 0.32
CA GLN A 55 1.01 12.22 -0.55
C GLN A 55 2.26 11.34 -0.60
N TYR A 56 2.62 10.72 0.51
CA TYR A 56 3.88 10.02 0.70
C TYR A 56 3.67 8.59 1.21
N ILE A 57 4.61 7.74 0.79
CA ILE A 57 4.90 6.47 1.43
C ILE A 57 6.22 6.65 2.16
N VAL A 58 6.16 6.73 3.47
CA VAL A 58 7.34 6.68 4.33
C VAL A 58 7.58 5.22 4.68
N PHE A 59 8.81 4.75 4.56
CA PHE A 59 9.15 3.39 4.94
C PHE A 59 10.41 3.35 5.79
N TYR A 60 10.52 2.29 6.59
CA TYR A 60 11.72 1.93 7.33
C TYR A 60 12.04 0.44 7.16
N ASN A 61 13.32 0.14 6.94
CA ASN A 61 13.85 -1.22 6.91
C ASN A 61 15.28 -1.20 7.48
N GLN A 62 15.67 -2.21 8.24
CA GLN A 62 16.98 -2.26 8.89
C GLN A 62 18.18 -2.18 7.91
N LYS A 63 18.04 -2.68 6.68
CA LYS A 63 19.14 -2.75 5.70
C LYS A 63 19.35 -1.44 4.97
N VAL A 64 18.26 -0.72 4.68
CA VAL A 64 18.32 0.50 3.85
C VAL A 64 18.07 1.78 4.66
N GLY A 65 17.46 1.69 5.83
CA GLY A 65 17.11 2.83 6.66
C GLY A 65 15.72 3.39 6.33
N ARG A 66 15.54 4.69 6.61
CA ARG A 66 14.28 5.42 6.41
C ARG A 66 14.30 6.23 5.11
N PHE A 67 13.25 6.11 4.30
CA PHE A 67 13.03 7.03 3.19
C PHE A 67 11.54 7.32 2.97
N GLY A 68 11.24 8.47 2.39
CA GLY A 68 9.89 8.85 1.95
C GLY A 68 9.86 9.01 0.44
N LEU A 69 8.86 8.43 -0.21
CA LEU A 69 8.65 8.56 -1.65
C LEU A 69 7.27 9.15 -1.92
N PRO A 70 7.17 10.26 -2.68
CA PRO A 70 5.88 10.75 -3.12
C PRO A 70 5.26 9.75 -4.11
N TYR A 71 3.94 9.58 -4.02
CA TYR A 71 3.23 8.61 -4.84
C TYR A 71 1.88 9.17 -5.34
N LYS A 72 1.33 8.51 -6.35
CA LYS A 72 -0.05 8.67 -6.79
C LYS A 72 -0.70 7.33 -7.06
N ILE A 73 -2.02 7.33 -7.12
CA ILE A 73 -2.81 6.20 -7.62
C ILE A 73 -3.34 6.57 -9.00
N GLU A 74 -3.12 5.69 -9.97
CA GLU A 74 -3.56 5.87 -11.35
C GLU A 74 -3.92 4.50 -11.93
N ASN A 75 -5.16 4.33 -12.40
CA ASN A 75 -5.68 3.06 -12.95
C ASN A 75 -5.40 1.86 -12.01
N ASP A 76 -5.86 1.95 -10.76
CA ASP A 76 -5.70 0.92 -9.72
C ASP A 76 -4.25 0.54 -9.39
N SER A 77 -3.30 1.36 -9.84
CA SER A 77 -1.88 1.14 -9.64
C SER A 77 -1.28 2.25 -8.78
N LEU A 78 -0.50 1.85 -7.80
CA LEU A 78 0.43 2.72 -7.09
C LEU A 78 1.58 3.06 -8.02
N LYS A 79 1.91 4.35 -8.13
CA LYS A 79 3.06 4.82 -8.89
C LYS A 79 3.88 5.78 -8.04
N TYR A 80 5.18 5.59 -7.96
CA TYR A 80 6.06 6.60 -7.39
C TYR A 80 6.21 7.77 -8.36
N LEU A 81 6.34 8.98 -7.82
CA LEU A 81 6.57 10.17 -8.66
C LEU A 81 8.06 10.39 -8.98
N THR A 82 8.95 9.60 -8.37
CA THR A 82 10.40 9.74 -8.47
C THR A 82 11.07 8.72 -9.38
N ASN A 83 10.35 7.67 -9.81
CA ASN A 83 10.87 6.64 -10.71
C ASN A 83 9.72 5.97 -11.49
N ASN A 84 10.07 5.06 -12.41
CA ASN A 84 9.11 4.40 -13.30
C ASN A 84 8.42 3.18 -12.65
N TYR A 85 8.53 3.00 -11.34
CA TYR A 85 7.87 1.90 -10.66
C TYR A 85 6.36 2.12 -10.62
N ALA A 86 5.62 1.08 -11.00
CA ALA A 86 4.18 1.02 -10.88
C ALA A 86 3.79 -0.36 -10.36
N ALA A 87 2.87 -0.42 -9.39
CA ALA A 87 2.36 -1.67 -8.86
C ALA A 87 0.84 -1.70 -8.86
N LYS A 88 0.27 -2.73 -9.49
CA LYS A 88 -1.16 -3.02 -9.38
C LYS A 88 -1.48 -3.39 -7.94
N ILE A 89 -2.57 -2.85 -7.41
CA ILE A 89 -3.04 -3.11 -6.05
C ILE A 89 -4.19 -4.11 -6.11
N THR A 90 -4.11 -5.18 -5.31
CA THR A 90 -5.24 -6.08 -5.05
C THR A 90 -5.54 -6.07 -3.57
N ASP A 91 -6.77 -5.72 -3.20
CA ASP A 91 -7.23 -5.66 -1.82
C ASP A 91 -7.74 -7.01 -1.32
N TYR A 92 -7.35 -7.37 -0.10
CA TYR A 92 -7.85 -8.52 0.65
C TYR A 92 -8.35 -8.12 2.05
N GLY A 93 -8.65 -6.84 2.27
CA GLY A 93 -9.15 -6.26 3.52
C GLY A 93 -8.02 -5.91 4.50
N ASP A 94 -7.54 -6.90 5.25
CA ASP A 94 -6.44 -6.72 6.23
C ASP A 94 -5.05 -6.73 5.58
N SER A 95 -4.98 -6.99 4.28
CA SER A 95 -3.74 -7.00 3.51
C SER A 95 -3.97 -6.54 2.09
N VAL A 96 -2.91 -6.03 1.46
CA VAL A 96 -2.91 -5.65 0.06
C VAL A 96 -1.75 -6.35 -0.64
N LEU A 97 -2.02 -6.91 -1.82
CA LEU A 97 -1.00 -7.42 -2.71
C LEU A 97 -0.61 -6.33 -3.71
N LEU A 98 0.68 -6.07 -3.81
CA LEU A 98 1.30 -5.19 -4.78
C LEU A 98 2.05 -6.02 -5.82
N GLU A 99 1.68 -5.86 -7.08
CA GLU A 99 2.34 -6.53 -8.22
C GLU A 99 3.01 -5.48 -9.10
N GLY A 100 4.33 -5.38 -8.98
CA GLY A 100 5.16 -4.40 -9.66
C GLY A 100 5.36 -4.70 -11.15
N ASN A 101 5.52 -3.65 -11.95
CA ASN A 101 5.89 -3.71 -13.35
C ASN A 101 7.33 -4.25 -13.59
N ASP A 102 8.13 -4.33 -12.53
CA ASP A 102 9.45 -4.95 -12.49
C ASP A 102 9.40 -6.44 -12.09
N SER A 103 8.21 -7.05 -12.13
CA SER A 103 7.94 -8.43 -11.68
C SER A 103 8.07 -8.65 -10.18
N THR A 104 8.28 -7.60 -9.37
CA THR A 104 8.27 -7.74 -7.92
C THR A 104 6.86 -8.00 -7.41
N LYS A 105 6.75 -8.82 -6.37
CA LYS A 105 5.49 -9.04 -5.65
C LYS A 105 5.71 -8.82 -4.17
N ALA A 106 4.81 -8.08 -3.54
CA ALA A 106 4.86 -7.84 -2.11
C ALA A 106 3.45 -7.82 -1.53
N THR A 107 3.24 -8.53 -0.43
CA THR A 107 2.02 -8.40 0.38
C THR A 107 2.32 -7.49 1.55
N LEU A 108 1.54 -6.42 1.69
CA LEU A 108 1.55 -5.57 2.87
C LEU A 108 0.40 -6.01 3.79
N TYR A 109 0.70 -6.17 5.06
CA TYR A 109 -0.27 -6.47 6.09
C TYR A 109 -0.54 -5.21 6.90
N ARG A 110 -1.83 -4.90 7.09
CA ARG A 110 -2.23 -3.74 7.89
C ARG A 110 -1.88 -4.05 9.34
N PHE A 111 -1.31 -3.07 10.04
CA PHE A 111 -1.21 -3.19 11.49
C PHE A 111 -2.62 -3.23 12.08
N LYS A 112 -2.94 -4.32 12.78
CA LYS A 112 -4.10 -4.37 13.68
C LYS A 112 -3.72 -3.58 14.91
N GLU A 113 -4.33 -2.43 15.14
CA GLU A 113 -4.05 -1.61 16.31
C GLU A 113 -4.17 -2.44 17.61
N PRO A 114 -3.30 -2.17 18.59
CA PRO A 114 -3.74 -2.05 19.97
C PRO A 114 -3.59 -0.59 20.46
N HIS A 115 -4.31 -0.25 21.53
CA HIS A 115 -4.41 1.03 22.25
C HIS A 115 -3.11 1.79 22.63
N VAL A 116 -1.94 1.37 22.15
CA VAL A 116 -0.71 2.15 22.25
C VAL A 116 -0.49 2.80 20.89
N PRO A 117 -0.44 4.14 20.78
CA PRO A 117 -0.21 4.78 19.50
C PRO A 117 1.13 4.28 18.97
N PHE A 118 1.07 3.40 17.97
CA PHE A 118 2.20 3.16 17.10
C PHE A 118 2.52 4.52 16.49
N LYS A 119 3.54 5.17 17.05
CA LYS A 119 3.95 6.49 16.60
C LYS A 119 4.23 6.40 15.10
N THR A 120 3.71 7.35 14.35
CA THR A 120 4.14 7.63 12.98
C THR A 120 5.65 7.52 12.91
N ILE A 121 6.19 6.89 11.86
CA ILE A 121 7.65 6.67 11.72
C ILE A 121 8.33 8.03 11.87
N PRO A 122 9.01 8.29 13.01
CA PRO A 122 9.48 9.63 13.30
C PRO A 122 10.64 9.98 12.37
N GLU A 123 10.89 11.28 12.21
CA GLU A 123 12.08 11.72 11.48
C GLU A 123 13.34 11.21 12.19
N ALA A 124 14.33 10.72 11.44
CA ALA A 124 15.56 10.18 12.02
C ALA A 124 16.34 11.21 12.85
N LYS A 125 16.14 12.51 12.59
CA LYS A 125 16.72 13.62 13.35
C LYS A 125 16.10 13.81 14.74
N ASP A 126 14.92 13.23 15.00
CA ASP A 126 14.31 13.19 16.33
C ASP A 126 14.82 11.95 17.08
N SER A 127 16.02 12.08 17.65
CA SER A 127 16.79 10.94 18.15
C SER A 127 16.05 10.12 19.22
N LEU A 128 15.29 10.78 20.11
CA LEU A 128 14.59 10.08 21.20
C LEU A 128 13.36 9.33 20.68
N LEU A 129 12.52 9.97 19.86
CA LEU A 129 11.35 9.31 19.28
C LEU A 129 11.78 8.19 18.34
N PHE A 130 12.83 8.41 17.56
CA PHE A 130 13.38 7.41 16.66
C PHE A 130 13.96 6.23 17.43
N ALA A 131 14.76 6.45 18.48
CA ALA A 131 15.27 5.35 19.32
C ALA A 131 14.13 4.51 19.94
N SER A 132 13.07 5.17 20.44
CA SER A 132 11.89 4.47 20.96
C SER A 132 11.15 3.68 19.87
N TYR A 133 11.07 4.21 18.65
CA TYR A 133 10.48 3.51 17.51
C TYR A 133 11.31 2.26 17.14
N ILE A 134 12.64 2.37 17.07
CA ILE A 134 13.54 1.26 16.75
C ILE A 134 13.40 0.11 17.75
N ALA A 135 13.36 0.40 19.05
CA ALA A 135 13.17 -0.63 20.06
C ALA A 135 11.85 -1.40 19.89
N GLY A 136 10.80 -0.76 19.39
CA GLY A 136 9.55 -1.43 19.02
C GLY A 136 9.66 -2.21 17.71
N PHE A 137 10.33 -1.63 16.71
CA PHE A 137 10.58 -2.26 15.42
C PHE A 137 11.33 -3.59 15.57
N ASP A 138 12.40 -3.62 16.36
CA ASP A 138 13.22 -4.82 16.57
C ASP A 138 12.41 -5.98 17.18
N LYS A 139 11.52 -5.70 18.14
CA LYS A 139 10.62 -6.72 18.70
C LYS A 139 9.69 -7.33 17.66
N ARG A 140 9.20 -6.53 16.71
CA ARG A 140 8.30 -7.00 15.64
C ARG A 140 9.06 -7.74 14.56
N LEU A 141 10.23 -7.25 14.19
CA LEU A 141 11.19 -7.92 13.32
C LEU A 141 11.45 -9.35 13.84
N ILE A 142 11.88 -9.47 15.10
CA ILE A 142 12.15 -10.77 15.74
C ILE A 142 10.92 -11.67 15.67
N ARG A 143 9.74 -11.16 16.05
CA ARG A 143 8.48 -11.92 15.99
C ARG A 143 8.17 -12.46 14.60
N GLU A 144 8.40 -11.68 13.54
CA GLU A 144 8.16 -12.14 12.17
C GLU A 144 9.17 -13.21 11.72
N PHE A 145 10.44 -13.09 12.14
CA PHE A 145 11.43 -14.16 11.93
C PHE A 145 11.07 -15.44 12.68
N GLU A 146 10.64 -15.34 13.94
CA GLU A 146 10.21 -16.48 14.74
C GLU A 146 8.98 -17.18 14.14
N LYS A 147 7.99 -16.42 13.65
CA LYS A 147 6.84 -16.96 12.90
C LYS A 147 7.26 -17.72 11.64
N ALA A 148 8.37 -17.32 11.02
CA ALA A 148 8.96 -18.00 9.87
C ALA A 148 9.83 -19.21 10.27
N GLY A 149 9.85 -19.59 11.55
CA GLY A 149 10.64 -20.72 12.07
C GLY A 149 12.12 -20.40 12.29
N ILE A 150 12.52 -19.13 12.17
CA ILE A 150 13.90 -18.68 12.38
C ILE A 150 13.99 -18.15 13.81
N LYS A 151 14.66 -18.91 14.69
CA LYS A 151 14.94 -18.44 16.05
C LYS A 151 16.06 -17.41 16.02
N ILE A 152 15.74 -16.18 16.40
CA ILE A 152 16.74 -15.16 16.72
C ILE A 152 16.92 -15.26 18.23
N SER A 153 17.88 -16.05 18.69
CA SER A 153 18.27 -16.04 20.09
C SER A 153 18.78 -14.65 20.42
N ASP A 154 18.14 -13.97 21.38
CA ASP A 154 18.77 -12.85 22.07
C ASP A 154 20.13 -13.36 22.54
N GLY A 155 21.22 -12.71 22.10
CA GLY A 155 22.59 -13.08 22.42
C GLY A 155 22.89 -12.89 23.91
N THR A 156 22.25 -13.70 24.74
CA THR A 156 22.51 -13.89 26.16
C THR A 156 22.44 -15.38 26.44
N GLU A 157 23.19 -16.17 25.67
CA GLU A 157 23.85 -17.31 26.29
C GLU A 157 24.80 -16.71 27.34
N LYS A 158 24.31 -16.61 28.57
CA LYS A 158 25.22 -16.64 29.71
C LYS A 158 25.94 -17.97 29.61
N THR A 159 27.17 -17.92 29.12
CA THR A 159 28.15 -18.96 29.39
C THR A 159 28.45 -18.87 30.89
N ASP A 160 27.60 -19.51 31.70
CA ASP A 160 27.97 -19.85 33.07
C ASP A 160 28.97 -21.01 32.96
N LEU A 161 30.26 -20.66 32.99
CA LEU A 161 31.38 -21.54 33.31
C LEU A 161 32.15 -20.92 34.48
#